data_AF-A0A932QBV6-F1
#
_entry.id   AF-A0A932QBV6-F1
#
_cell.length_a   1.000
_cell.length_b   1.000
_cell.length_c   1.000
_cell.angle_alpha   90.00
_cell.angle_beta   90.00
_cell.angle_gamma   90.00
#
_symmetry.space_group_name_H-M   'P 1'
#
loop_
_entity.id
_entity.type
_entity.pdbx_description
1 polymer ?
#
loop_
_entity_poly.entity_id
_entity_poly.type
_entity_poly.pdbx_seq_one_letter_code
_entity_poly.pdbx_strand_id
1 'polypeptide(L)'
;MKLVIVTALTLVSSISVAMADGFRCQNNTLRAKLFNETQPGRGTRNPAVLVVSERDVGTLATLEGDEIVKTNGEFVVTYEGQANSRQNGRFVAVKLEIEKQAEKDGIFAGLHLAKLLVNADGENREATLTCERYLKAERQ
;
A
#
# COMPACT_ATOMS: atom_id res chain seq x y z
N MET A 1 -4.38 33.69 54.39
CA MET A 1 -4.52 32.34 53.79
C MET A 1 -5.63 32.40 52.75
N LYS A 2 -5.30 32.47 51.46
CA LYS A 2 -6.26 32.28 50.37
C LYS A 2 -5.59 31.48 49.25
N LEU A 3 -6.40 30.59 48.72
CA LEU A 3 -6.08 29.37 47.99
C LEU A 3 -5.38 29.62 46.65
N VAL A 4 -4.53 28.64 46.34
CA VAL A 4 -3.90 28.28 45.07
C VAL A 4 -4.92 28.07 43.96
N ILE A 5 -4.65 28.55 42.74
CA ILE A 5 -5.02 27.84 41.49
C ILE A 5 -3.84 27.94 40.51
N VAL A 6 -3.09 26.83 40.42
CA VAL A 6 -2.12 26.54 39.36
C VAL A 6 -2.91 26.10 38.14
N THR A 7 -3.07 26.96 37.14
CA THR A 7 -3.56 26.58 35.82
C THR A 7 -2.39 26.13 34.96
N ALA A 8 -1.97 24.88 35.14
CA ALA A 8 -1.16 24.16 34.18
C ALA A 8 -2.04 23.92 32.94
N LEU A 9 -1.96 24.81 31.96
CA LEU A 9 -2.50 24.59 30.62
C LEU A 9 -1.67 23.48 29.96
N THR A 10 -2.03 22.22 30.22
CA THR A 10 -1.52 21.10 29.43
C THR A 10 -2.09 21.25 28.03
N LEU A 11 -1.27 21.79 27.13
CA LEU A 11 -1.41 21.66 25.69
C LEU A 11 -1.36 20.16 25.36
N VAL A 12 -2.52 19.52 25.38
CA VAL A 12 -2.72 18.21 24.76
C VAL A 12 -2.70 18.47 23.25
N SER A 13 -1.50 18.53 22.68
CA SER A 13 -1.31 18.52 21.24
C SER A 13 -1.85 17.19 20.72
N SER A 14 -3.05 17.24 20.15
CA SER A 14 -3.68 16.15 19.42
C SER A 14 -2.77 15.81 18.23
N ILE A 15 -1.89 14.84 18.42
CA ILE A 15 -1.04 14.30 17.36
C ILE A 15 -1.99 13.54 16.43
N SER A 16 -2.48 14.22 15.39
CA SER A 16 -3.20 13.55 14.31
C SER A 16 -2.19 12.65 13.60
N VAL A 17 -2.15 11.38 13.99
CA VAL A 17 -1.35 10.36 13.30
C VAL A 17 -1.87 10.29 11.87
N ALA A 18 -1.05 10.72 10.91
CA ALA A 18 -1.41 10.66 9.51
C ALA A 18 -1.35 9.19 9.07
N MET A 19 -2.49 8.51 9.11
CA MET A 19 -2.58 7.12 8.66
C MET A 19 -2.58 7.09 7.13
N ALA A 20 -1.53 6.52 6.53
CA ALA A 20 -1.56 6.18 5.11
C ALA A 20 -2.41 4.93 4.91
N ASP A 21 -3.36 5.05 4.01
CA ASP A 21 -4.11 3.93 3.49
C ASP A 21 -3.24 3.09 2.54
N GLY A 22 -3.38 1.78 2.60
CA GLY A 22 -2.61 0.83 1.81
C GLY A 22 -3.36 -0.48 1.59
N PHE A 23 -2.86 -1.28 0.66
CA PHE A 23 -3.39 -2.61 0.37
C PHE A 23 -2.32 -3.67 0.60
N ARG A 24 -2.70 -4.77 1.23
CA ARG A 24 -1.90 -5.98 1.31
C ARG A 24 -2.63 -7.09 0.56
N CYS A 25 -2.10 -7.43 -0.60
CA CYS A 25 -2.65 -8.42 -1.50
C CYS A 25 -1.79 -9.68 -1.47
N GLN A 26 -2.39 -10.85 -1.37
CA GLN A 26 -1.64 -12.11 -1.36
C GLN A 26 -2.45 -13.29 -1.85
N ASN A 27 -1.73 -14.30 -2.35
CA ASN A 27 -2.23 -15.66 -2.52
C ASN A 27 -1.15 -16.67 -2.06
N ASN A 28 -1.22 -17.91 -2.55
CA ASN A 28 -0.27 -18.95 -2.19
C ASN A 28 1.14 -18.78 -2.79
N THR A 29 1.35 -17.87 -3.72
CA THR A 29 2.63 -17.75 -4.44
C THR A 29 3.14 -16.32 -4.40
N LEU A 30 2.29 -15.36 -4.78
CA LEU A 30 2.61 -13.96 -4.94
C LEU A 30 1.99 -13.10 -3.84
N ARG A 31 2.69 -12.01 -3.53
CA ARG A 31 2.26 -10.97 -2.59
C ARG A 31 2.55 -9.62 -3.22
N ALA A 32 1.58 -8.71 -3.14
CA ALA A 32 1.75 -7.31 -3.49
C ALA A 32 1.37 -6.43 -2.30
N LYS A 33 2.21 -5.47 -1.97
CA LYS A 33 1.98 -4.53 -0.88
C LYS A 33 2.05 -3.11 -1.43
N LEU A 34 0.94 -2.39 -1.34
CA LEU A 34 0.85 -0.99 -1.71
C LEU A 34 0.67 -0.15 -0.44
N PHE A 35 1.42 0.93 -0.32
CA PHE A 35 1.24 1.90 0.77
C PHE A 35 1.81 3.25 0.38
N ASN A 36 1.29 4.33 0.98
CA ASN A 36 1.98 5.61 0.91
C ASN A 36 3.04 5.71 2.02
N GLU A 37 4.19 6.31 1.73
CA GLU A 37 5.17 6.64 2.77
C GLU A 37 4.67 7.76 3.67
N THR A 38 4.23 7.48 4.89
CA THR A 38 3.83 8.53 5.84
C THR A 38 5.03 9.39 6.26
N GLN A 39 5.16 10.59 5.72
CA GLN A 39 6.09 11.61 6.23
C GLN A 39 5.27 12.79 6.79
N PRO A 40 5.31 13.07 8.10
CA PRO A 40 4.51 14.12 8.74
C PRO A 40 4.65 15.49 8.06
N GLY A 41 5.85 15.82 7.57
CA GLY A 41 6.13 17.08 6.87
C GLY A 41 5.63 17.15 5.42
N ARG A 42 5.16 16.05 4.82
CA ARG A 42 4.67 15.98 3.43
C ARG A 42 3.15 15.88 3.29
N GLY A 43 2.41 15.72 4.41
CA GLY A 43 0.95 15.65 4.40
C GLY A 43 0.42 14.51 3.52
N THR A 44 -0.58 14.79 2.67
CA THR A 44 -1.18 13.79 1.75
C THR A 44 -0.36 13.51 0.48
N ARG A 45 0.78 14.19 0.29
CA ARG A 45 1.65 14.07 -0.90
C ARG A 45 2.69 12.95 -0.76
N ASN A 46 2.36 11.95 0.03
CA ASN A 46 3.26 10.85 0.32
C ASN A 46 3.38 9.92 -0.90
N PRO A 47 4.60 9.61 -1.37
CA PRO A 47 4.78 8.74 -2.52
C PRO A 47 4.21 7.35 -2.22
N ALA A 48 3.52 6.77 -3.20
CA ALA A 48 3.08 5.39 -3.14
C ALA A 48 4.30 4.47 -3.32
N VAL A 49 4.30 3.34 -2.62
CA VAL A 49 5.29 2.28 -2.74
C VAL A 49 4.54 1.00 -3.02
N LEU A 50 4.86 0.34 -4.14
CA LEU A 50 4.34 -0.95 -4.52
C LEU A 50 5.47 -1.97 -4.50
N VAL A 51 5.38 -2.92 -3.58
CA VAL A 51 6.32 -4.03 -3.47
C VAL A 51 5.65 -5.31 -3.95
N VAL A 52 6.24 -5.98 -4.92
CA VAL A 52 5.81 -7.31 -5.38
C VAL A 52 6.86 -8.32 -4.98
N SER A 53 6.41 -9.41 -4.36
CA SER A 53 7.27 -10.49 -3.89
C SER A 53 6.64 -11.86 -4.14
N GLU A 54 7.49 -12.86 -4.26
CA GLU A 54 7.13 -14.27 -4.40
C GLU A 54 7.65 -15.05 -3.19
N ARG A 55 6.89 -16.05 -2.72
CA ARG A 55 7.15 -16.74 -1.44
C ARG A 55 8.57 -17.32 -1.34
N ASP A 56 9.04 -17.97 -2.40
CA ASP A 56 10.29 -18.73 -2.39
C ASP A 56 11.44 -17.97 -3.07
N VAL A 57 11.12 -16.90 -3.80
CA VAL A 57 12.12 -16.07 -4.49
C VAL A 57 12.45 -14.83 -3.66
N GLY A 58 11.46 -14.17 -3.06
CA GLY A 58 11.62 -12.88 -2.39
C GLY A 58 11.08 -11.71 -3.21
N THR A 59 11.63 -10.51 -3.02
CA THR A 59 11.16 -9.30 -3.69
C THR A 59 11.51 -9.31 -5.17
N LEU A 60 10.49 -9.28 -6.03
CA LEU A 60 10.62 -9.23 -7.48
C LEU A 60 10.80 -7.79 -7.97
N ALA A 61 10.00 -6.87 -7.45
CA ALA A 61 10.01 -5.46 -7.84
C ALA A 61 9.63 -4.56 -6.66
N THR A 62 10.19 -3.36 -6.66
CA THR A 62 9.80 -2.26 -5.79
C THR A 62 9.65 -1.05 -6.68
N LEU A 63 8.44 -0.48 -6.71
CA LEU A 63 8.11 0.75 -7.42
C LEU A 63 7.84 1.83 -6.39
N GLU A 64 8.37 3.03 -6.61
CA GLU A 64 8.25 4.15 -5.69
C GLU A 64 7.84 5.44 -6.43
N GLY A 65 6.89 6.18 -5.85
CA GLY A 65 6.55 7.52 -6.29
C GLY A 65 6.06 7.60 -7.74
N ASP A 66 6.84 8.26 -8.59
CA ASP A 66 6.57 8.52 -10.00
C ASP A 66 6.75 7.29 -10.90
N GLU A 67 7.37 6.22 -10.41
CA GLU A 67 7.41 4.92 -11.07
C GLU A 67 6.04 4.22 -11.11
N ILE A 68 5.07 4.72 -10.33
CA ILE A 68 3.72 4.16 -10.25
C ILE A 68 2.72 5.10 -10.94
N VAL A 69 2.15 4.62 -12.04
CA VAL A 69 0.96 5.22 -12.65
C VAL A 69 -0.27 4.66 -11.96
N LYS A 70 -1.10 5.56 -11.41
CA LYS A 70 -2.37 5.22 -10.75
C LYS A 70 -3.55 5.67 -11.61
N THR A 71 -4.40 4.72 -11.98
CA THR A 71 -5.65 4.98 -12.70
C THR A 71 -6.83 4.65 -11.80
N ASN A 72 -7.68 5.64 -11.51
CA ASN A 72 -8.88 5.46 -10.71
C ASN A 72 -10.09 5.25 -11.61
N GLY A 73 -10.69 4.06 -11.54
CA GLY A 73 -12.04 3.78 -12.02
C GLY A 73 -13.07 3.82 -10.89
N GLU A 74 -14.34 3.72 -11.28
CA GLU A 74 -15.48 3.68 -10.36
C GLU A 74 -15.35 2.53 -9.35
N PHE A 75 -15.22 1.29 -9.86
CA PHE A 75 -15.12 0.07 -9.05
C PHE A 75 -13.72 -0.55 -9.02
N VAL A 76 -12.80 -0.07 -9.86
CA VAL A 76 -11.45 -0.63 -9.97
C VAL A 76 -10.43 0.48 -9.77
N VAL A 77 -9.32 0.17 -9.12
CA VAL A 77 -8.13 1.03 -9.12
C VAL A 77 -6.94 0.24 -9.64
N THR A 78 -6.22 0.81 -10.59
CA THR A 78 -5.08 0.18 -11.23
C THR A 78 -3.81 0.92 -10.84
N TYR A 79 -2.78 0.15 -10.48
CA TYR A 79 -1.42 0.60 -10.24
C TYR A 79 -0.50 -0.12 -11.20
N GLU A 80 0.23 0.62 -12.02
CA GLU A 80 1.15 0.04 -12.99
C GLU A 80 2.49 0.76 -12.98
N GLY A 81 3.55 0.03 -13.30
CA GLY A 81 4.89 0.57 -13.26
C GLY A 81 5.92 -0.44 -13.74
N GLN A 82 7.15 0.05 -13.86
CA GLN A 82 8.28 -0.74 -14.33
C GLN A 82 9.47 -0.50 -13.41
N ALA A 83 10.15 -1.58 -13.01
CA ALA A 83 11.33 -1.52 -12.18
C ALA A 83 12.36 -2.53 -12.67
N ASN A 84 13.60 -2.35 -12.24
CA ASN A 84 14.59 -3.43 -12.32
C ASN A 84 14.52 -4.26 -11.03
N SER A 85 14.46 -5.57 -11.18
CA SER A 85 14.54 -6.54 -10.09
C SER A 85 15.81 -6.30 -9.29
N ARG A 86 15.65 -6.14 -7.97
CA ARG A 86 16.79 -5.97 -7.06
C ARG A 86 17.63 -7.23 -6.90
N GLN A 87 17.14 -8.39 -7.33
CA GLN A 87 17.89 -9.65 -7.22
C GLN A 87 18.89 -9.88 -8.35
N ASN A 88 18.52 -9.52 -9.57
CA ASN A 88 19.28 -9.89 -10.76
C ASN A 88 19.41 -8.75 -11.78
N GLY A 89 18.94 -7.55 -11.45
CA GLY A 89 19.01 -6.35 -12.30
C GLY A 89 18.10 -6.40 -13.52
N ARG A 90 17.21 -7.40 -13.60
CA ARG A 90 16.39 -7.66 -14.77
C ARG A 90 15.12 -6.83 -14.80
N PHE A 91 14.59 -6.56 -15.98
CA PHE A 91 13.41 -5.72 -16.14
C PHE A 91 12.13 -6.43 -15.67
N VAL A 92 11.33 -5.74 -14.87
CA VAL A 92 10.05 -6.22 -14.34
C VAL A 92 8.97 -5.18 -14.55
N ALA A 93 7.96 -5.50 -15.35
CA ALA A 93 6.74 -4.71 -15.44
C ALA A 93 5.66 -5.28 -14.51
N VAL A 94 4.99 -4.41 -13.77
CA VAL A 94 3.96 -4.77 -12.80
C VAL A 94 2.67 -4.03 -13.13
N LYS A 95 1.55 -4.74 -13.09
CA LYS A 95 0.21 -4.16 -13.09
C LYS A 95 -0.64 -4.83 -12.03
N LEU A 96 -1.15 -4.04 -11.10
CA LEU A 96 -2.04 -4.47 -10.02
C LEU A 96 -3.40 -3.77 -10.18
N GLU A 97 -4.42 -4.54 -10.49
CA GLU A 97 -5.80 -4.08 -10.60
C GLU A 97 -6.57 -4.54 -9.36
N ILE A 98 -7.04 -3.61 -8.54
CA ILE A 98 -7.82 -3.91 -7.33
C ILE A 98 -9.28 -3.57 -7.60
N GLU A 99 -10.13 -4.58 -7.55
CA GLU A 99 -11.58 -4.43 -7.56
C GLU A 99 -12.06 -4.07 -6.15
N LYS A 100 -12.63 -2.87 -6.02
CA LYS A 100 -13.15 -2.31 -4.77
C LYS A 100 -14.45 -3.03 -4.41
N GLN A 101 -14.34 -4.27 -3.95
CA GLN A 101 -15.49 -4.95 -3.36
C GLN A 101 -15.73 -4.37 -1.97
N ALA A 102 -16.90 -3.78 -1.78
CA ALA A 102 -17.38 -3.30 -0.51
C ALA A 102 -18.47 -4.25 -0.04
N GLU A 103 -18.11 -5.47 0.37
CA GLU A 103 -19.03 -6.19 1.24
C GLU A 103 -19.09 -5.38 2.54
N LYS A 104 -20.25 -4.78 2.79
CA LYS A 104 -20.50 -3.93 3.96
C LYS A 104 -20.70 -4.76 5.22
N ASP A 105 -21.06 -6.04 5.07
CA ASP A 105 -21.36 -6.99 6.13
C ASP A 105 -20.94 -8.41 5.70
N GLY A 106 -20.57 -9.26 6.67
CA GLY A 106 -20.16 -10.65 6.43
C GLY A 106 -18.66 -10.91 6.65
N ILE A 107 -18.24 -12.17 6.56
CA ILE A 107 -16.85 -12.59 6.82
C ILE A 107 -15.84 -12.08 5.78
N PHE A 108 -16.32 -11.56 4.64
CA PHE A 108 -15.48 -10.99 3.59
C PHE A 108 -15.56 -9.45 3.54
N ALA A 109 -16.19 -8.82 4.55
CA ALA A 109 -16.27 -7.37 4.63
C ALA A 109 -14.88 -6.72 4.68
N GLY A 110 -14.62 -5.79 3.76
CA GLY A 110 -13.32 -5.13 3.61
C GLY A 110 -12.26 -5.94 2.84
N LEU A 111 -12.63 -7.11 2.30
CA LEU A 111 -11.79 -7.84 1.34
C LEU A 111 -12.02 -7.32 -0.07
N HIS A 112 -10.94 -7.18 -0.81
CA HIS A 112 -10.92 -6.79 -2.20
C HIS A 112 -10.26 -7.90 -3.02
N LEU A 113 -10.68 -8.08 -4.26
CA LEU A 113 -10.00 -8.96 -5.20
C LEU A 113 -9.03 -8.13 -6.03
N ALA A 114 -7.86 -8.69 -6.31
CA ALA A 114 -6.94 -8.06 -7.25
C ALA A 114 -6.40 -9.04 -8.28
N LYS A 115 -6.11 -8.50 -9.46
CA LYS A 115 -5.34 -9.18 -10.49
C LYS A 115 -3.94 -8.55 -10.53
N LEU A 116 -2.93 -9.39 -10.39
CA LEU A 116 -1.53 -9.03 -10.50
C LEU A 116 -0.97 -9.64 -11.78
N LEU A 117 -0.45 -8.79 -12.65
CA LEU A 117 0.32 -9.14 -13.82
C LEU A 117 1.77 -8.74 -13.56
N VAL A 118 2.68 -9.71 -13.68
CA VAL A 118 4.12 -9.50 -13.60
C VAL A 118 4.72 -10.01 -14.90
N ASN A 119 5.37 -9.13 -15.65
CA ASN A 119 6.25 -9.54 -16.74
C ASN A 119 7.69 -9.41 -16.25
N ALA A 120 8.39 -10.53 -16.11
CA ALA A 120 9.81 -10.55 -15.82
C ALA A 120 10.52 -11.31 -16.94
N ASP A 121 11.44 -10.65 -17.65
CA ASP A 121 12.22 -11.28 -18.73
C ASP A 121 11.42 -11.91 -19.87
N GLY A 122 10.26 -11.33 -20.19
CA GLY A 122 9.37 -11.87 -21.21
C GLY A 122 8.50 -13.03 -20.75
N GLU A 123 8.64 -13.50 -19.50
CA GLU A 123 7.69 -14.42 -18.89
C GLU A 123 6.55 -13.61 -18.23
N ASN A 124 5.33 -13.85 -18.71
CA ASN A 124 4.12 -13.28 -18.10
C ASN A 124 3.59 -14.20 -17.01
N ARG A 125 3.38 -13.64 -15.82
CA ARG A 125 2.73 -14.30 -14.69
C ARG A 125 1.50 -13.51 -14.31
N GLU A 126 0.36 -14.18 -14.30
CA GLU A 126 -0.91 -13.63 -13.85
C GLU A 126 -1.35 -14.34 -12.56
N ALA A 127 -1.83 -13.57 -11.59
CA ALA A 127 -2.33 -14.10 -10.34
C ALA A 127 -3.52 -13.31 -9.81
N THR A 128 -4.54 -14.04 -9.36
CA THR A 128 -5.59 -13.48 -8.51
C THR A 128 -5.09 -13.45 -7.06
N LEU A 129 -5.26 -12.29 -6.42
CA LEU A 129 -4.88 -12.02 -5.04
C LEU A 129 -6.10 -11.59 -4.24
N THR A 130 -6.12 -11.94 -2.96
CA THR A 130 -7.03 -11.35 -1.99
C THR A 130 -6.31 -10.19 -1.30
N CYS A 131 -6.95 -9.03 -1.26
CA CYS A 131 -6.41 -7.80 -0.72
C CYS A 131 -7.17 -7.35 0.51
N GLU A 132 -6.43 -6.98 1.53
CA GLU A 132 -6.94 -6.29 2.71
C GLU A 132 -6.46 -4.86 2.69
N ARG A 133 -7.39 -3.93 2.94
CA ARG A 133 -7.05 -2.54 3.21
C ARG A 133 -6.45 -2.45 4.61
N TYR A 134 -5.32 -1.77 4.77
CA TYR A 134 -4.71 -1.57 6.07
C TYR A 134 -4.20 -0.14 6.23
N LEU A 135 -4.28 0.36 7.47
CA LEU A 135 -3.71 1.64 7.84
C LEU A 135 -2.26 1.42 8.25
N LYS A 136 -1.32 2.00 7.52
CA LYS A 136 0.09 1.99 7.91
C LYS A 136 0.27 3.08 8.97
N ALA A 137 0.47 2.67 10.22
CA ALA A 137 0.87 3.57 11.30
C ALA A 137 2.28 4.11 11.03
N GLU A 138 2.48 5.40 11.29
CA GLU A 138 3.81 6.02 11.32
C GLU A 138 4.71 5.25 12.30
N ARG A 139 5.90 4.82 11.84
CA ARG A 139 6.97 4.50 12.79
C ARG A 139 7.53 5.85 13.24
N GLN A 140 7.28 6.20 14.50
CA GLN A 140 7.93 7.30 15.20
C GLN A 140 9.43 7.07 15.32
#